data_AF-A0A5E6N2J0-F1
#
_entry.id   AF-A0A5E6N2J0-F1
#
_cell.length_a   1.000
_cell.length_b   1.000
_cell.length_c   1.000
_cell.angle_alpha   90.00
_cell.angle_beta   90.00
_cell.angle_gamma   90.00
#
_symmetry.space_group_name_H-M   'P 1'
#
loop_
_entity.id
_entity.type
_entity.pdbx_description
1 polymer ?
#
loop_
_entity_poly.entity_id
_entity_poly.type
_entity_poly.pdbx_seq_one_letter_code
_entity_poly.pdbx_strand_id
1 'polypeptide(L)'
;MKKILIILALILPLSAVQAIIPDKTLTKGNHKKSIQMPKFSVIDINNKTHNNDTVKGKYLVVNFWATWCPPCLKEIPAFVDFYEKNSDRVEILGVKLRTSRH
;
A
#
# COMPACT_ATOMS: atom_id res chain seq x y z
N MET A 1 35.81 25.85 -31.76
CA MET A 1 34.48 25.98 -32.39
C MET A 1 33.86 24.64 -32.83
N LYS A 2 34.65 23.64 -33.27
CA LYS A 2 34.15 22.29 -33.64
C LYS A 2 33.67 21.42 -32.45
N LYS A 3 34.13 21.71 -31.23
CA LYS A 3 33.78 20.99 -29.99
C LYS A 3 32.37 21.34 -29.45
N ILE A 4 31.87 22.55 -29.70
CA ILE A 4 30.49 22.98 -29.33
C ILE A 4 29.44 22.23 -30.15
N LEU A 5 29.71 21.97 -31.44
CA LEU A 5 28.83 21.22 -32.35
C LEU A 5 28.69 19.73 -31.96
N ILE A 6 29.73 19.14 -31.37
CA ILE A 6 29.71 17.74 -30.91
C ILE A 6 28.88 17.59 -29.63
N ILE A 7 28.94 18.57 -28.72
CA ILE A 7 28.15 18.53 -27.47
C ILE A 7 26.66 18.72 -27.76
N LEU A 8 26.28 19.57 -28.71
CA LEU A 8 24.86 19.73 -29.11
C LEU A 8 24.30 18.46 -29.76
N ALA A 9 25.10 17.75 -30.56
CA ALA A 9 24.71 16.50 -31.22
C ALA A 9 24.60 15.30 -30.27
N LEU A 10 25.25 15.34 -29.10
CA LEU A 10 25.22 14.26 -28.10
C LEU A 10 24.10 14.43 -27.05
N ILE A 11 23.57 15.64 -26.90
CA ILE A 11 22.46 15.95 -25.99
C ILE A 11 21.08 15.73 -26.68
N LEU A 12 21.01 15.83 -28.00
CA LEU A 12 19.79 15.68 -28.79
C LEU A 12 19.18 14.25 -28.89
N PRO A 13 19.90 13.13 -28.77
CA PRO A 13 19.28 11.81 -28.77
C PRO A 13 18.81 11.36 -27.38
N LEU A 14 19.22 12.01 -26.27
CA LEU A 14 18.92 11.53 -24.92
C LEU A 14 17.45 11.73 -24.51
N SER A 15 16.79 12.77 -25.04
CA SER A 15 15.36 13.00 -24.83
C SER A 15 14.46 12.05 -25.63
N ALA A 16 14.98 11.32 -26.62
CA ALA A 16 14.20 10.37 -27.42
C ALA A 16 14.17 8.95 -26.80
N VAL A 17 15.09 8.61 -25.89
CA VAL A 17 15.18 7.25 -25.32
C VAL A 17 14.13 6.97 -24.24
N GLN A 18 13.58 8.01 -23.59
CA GLN A 18 12.58 7.82 -22.53
C GLN A 18 11.15 7.56 -23.04
N ALA A 19 10.89 7.63 -24.35
CA ALA A 19 9.55 7.50 -24.92
C ALA A 19 9.24 6.13 -25.58
N ILE A 20 10.19 5.18 -25.61
CA ILE A 20 10.03 3.87 -26.29
C ILE A 20 10.14 2.68 -25.31
N ILE A 21 9.81 2.87 -24.04
CA ILE A 21 9.30 1.75 -23.26
C ILE A 21 7.77 1.82 -23.37
N PRO A 22 7.15 1.05 -24.28
CA PRO A 22 5.71 0.86 -24.20
C PRO A 22 5.44 0.19 -22.85
N ASP A 23 4.87 0.94 -21.89
CA ASP A 23 4.22 0.37 -20.71
C ASP A 23 2.99 -0.44 -21.18
N LYS A 24 3.27 -1.63 -21.71
CA LYS A 24 2.26 -2.61 -22.13
C LYS A 24 2.25 -3.79 -21.17
N THR A 25 2.51 -3.52 -19.88
CA THR A 25 2.42 -4.51 -18.81
C THR A 25 1.50 -4.10 -17.67
N LEU A 26 0.74 -3.01 -17.80
CA LEU A 26 -0.33 -2.65 -16.84
C LEU A 26 -1.75 -2.61 -17.43
N THR A 27 -2.00 -3.26 -18.57
CA THR A 27 -3.35 -3.25 -19.17
C THR A 27 -3.84 -4.63 -19.58
N LYS A 28 -4.06 -5.55 -18.62
CA LYS A 28 -5.18 -6.52 -18.70
C LYS A 28 -5.46 -7.26 -17.38
N GLY A 29 -5.59 -6.54 -16.28
CA GLY A 29 -6.25 -7.09 -15.10
C GLY A 29 -7.76 -7.04 -15.32
N ASN A 30 -8.39 -8.18 -15.63
CA ASN A 30 -9.84 -8.31 -15.71
C ASN A 30 -10.43 -8.28 -14.28
N HIS A 31 -10.29 -7.17 -13.56
CA HIS A 31 -10.78 -6.96 -12.20
C HIS A 31 -12.26 -6.55 -12.17
N LYS A 32 -13.08 -7.08 -13.08
CA LYS A 32 -14.54 -6.94 -12.99
C LYS A 32 -15.16 -8.12 -12.23
N LYS A 33 -14.51 -8.54 -11.14
CA LYS A 33 -15.15 -9.33 -10.09
C LYS A 33 -15.26 -8.40 -8.90
N SER A 34 -16.48 -8.06 -8.51
CA SER A 34 -16.72 -7.46 -7.20
C SER A 34 -16.17 -8.43 -6.17
N ILE A 35 -15.03 -8.09 -5.58
CA ILE A 35 -14.44 -8.87 -4.50
C ILE A 35 -15.22 -8.46 -3.26
N GLN A 36 -16.22 -9.27 -2.90
CA GLN A 36 -16.91 -9.11 -1.63
C GLN A 36 -15.89 -9.28 -0.50
N MET A 37 -16.01 -8.45 0.54
CA MET A 37 -15.18 -8.56 1.73
C MET A 37 -15.29 -9.98 2.31
N PRO A 38 -14.17 -10.71 2.49
CA PRO A 38 -14.20 -12.04 3.10
C PRO A 38 -14.87 -12.00 4.47
N LYS A 39 -15.57 -13.06 4.83
CA LYS A 39 -16.10 -13.21 6.18
C LYS A 39 -14.95 -13.38 7.16
N PHE A 40 -14.95 -12.60 8.24
CA PHE A 40 -13.93 -12.68 9.29
C PHE A 40 -14.56 -12.45 10.67
N SER A 41 -13.91 -13.01 11.69
CA SER A 41 -14.20 -12.75 13.09
C SER A 41 -12.89 -12.94 13.86
N VAL A 42 -12.41 -11.88 14.51
CA VAL A 42 -11.16 -11.87 15.25
C VAL A 42 -11.37 -11.23 16.62
N ILE A 43 -10.58 -11.64 17.61
CA ILE A 43 -10.60 -11.07 18.95
C ILE A 43 -9.30 -10.27 19.11
N ASP A 44 -9.42 -9.02 19.55
CA ASP A 44 -8.25 -8.17 19.81
C ASP A 44 -7.63 -8.41 21.19
N ILE A 45 -6.56 -7.67 21.48
CA ILE A 45 -5.83 -7.74 22.75
C ILE A 45 -6.65 -7.28 23.97
N ASN A 46 -7.75 -6.56 23.75
CA ASN A 46 -8.68 -6.09 24.78
C ASN A 46 -9.90 -7.01 24.91
N ASN A 47 -9.84 -8.21 24.31
CA ASN A 47 -10.94 -9.18 24.29
C ASN A 47 -12.21 -8.68 23.59
N LYS A 48 -12.08 -7.70 22.68
CA LYS A 48 -13.18 -7.21 21.84
C LYS A 48 -13.21 -7.99 20.53
N THR A 49 -14.39 -8.46 20.15
CA THR A 49 -14.63 -9.12 18.86
C THR A 49 -14.81 -8.10 17.75
N HIS A 50 -14.08 -8.29 16.65
CA HIS A 50 -14.21 -7.55 15.40
C HIS A 50 -14.59 -8.51 14.27
N ASN A 51 -15.66 -8.19 13.56
CA ASN A 51 -16.19 -8.96 12.44
C ASN A 51 -16.78 -8.04 11.36
N ASN A 52 -17.28 -8.60 10.26
CA ASN A 52 -17.85 -7.82 9.16
C ASN A 52 -18.97 -6.85 9.56
N ASP A 53 -19.77 -7.20 10.56
CA ASP A 53 -20.89 -6.38 11.01
C ASP A 53 -20.42 -5.21 11.89
N THR A 54 -19.43 -5.44 12.75
CA THR A 54 -18.85 -4.39 13.61
C THR A 54 -18.14 -3.28 12.84
N VAL A 55 -17.61 -3.59 11.65
CA VAL A 55 -16.90 -2.63 10.79
C VAL A 55 -17.76 -2.11 9.63
N LYS A 56 -19.03 -2.53 9.57
CA LYS A 56 -19.92 -2.19 8.47
C LYS A 56 -20.14 -0.68 8.40
N GLY A 57 -20.06 -0.13 7.19
CA GLY A 57 -20.22 1.31 6.96
C GLY A 57 -18.95 2.13 7.21
N LYS A 58 -17.89 1.52 7.73
CA LYS A 58 -16.55 2.12 7.80
C LYS A 58 -15.65 1.54 6.71
N TYR A 59 -14.64 2.31 6.31
CA TYR A 59 -13.51 1.76 5.58
C TYR A 59 -12.65 0.95 6.56
N LEU A 60 -12.33 -0.30 6.20
CA LEU A 60 -11.45 -1.15 6.99
C LEU A 60 -10.05 -1.15 6.39
N VAL A 61 -9.07 -0.69 7.15
CA VAL A 61 -7.64 -0.81 6.84
C VAL A 61 -7.08 -1.98 7.64
N VAL A 62 -6.52 -2.97 6.96
CA VAL A 62 -5.83 -4.09 7.60
C VAL A 62 -4.33 -3.90 7.44
N ASN A 63 -3.64 -3.70 8.56
CA ASN A 63 -2.19 -3.50 8.58
C ASN A 63 -1.51 -4.77 9.12
N PHE A 64 -0.78 -5.48 8.27
CA PHE A 64 0.02 -6.63 8.68
C PHE A 64 1.41 -6.16 9.10
N TRP A 65 1.76 -6.36 10.36
CA TRP A 65 3.01 -5.83 10.93
C TRP A 65 3.71 -6.85 11.82
N ALA A 66 4.96 -6.55 12.18
CA ALA A 66 5.72 -7.35 13.13
C ALA A 66 6.76 -6.51 13.88
N THR A 67 7.16 -6.99 15.05
CA THR A 67 8.22 -6.35 15.86
C THR A 67 9.59 -6.37 15.18
N TRP A 68 9.80 -7.32 14.27
CA TRP A 68 11.01 -7.44 13.45
C TRP A 68 10.90 -6.70 12.11
N CYS A 69 9.83 -5.93 11.88
CA CYS A 69 9.65 -5.10 10.69
C CYS A 69 9.88 -3.61 11.03
N PRO A 70 11.13 -3.10 10.96
CA PRO A 70 11.44 -1.69 11.21
C PRO A 70 10.61 -0.68 10.40
N PRO A 71 10.37 -0.84 9.08
CA PRO A 71 9.54 0.12 8.35
C PRO A 71 8.10 0.14 8.85
N CYS A 72 7.51 -1.03 9.13
CA CYS A 72 6.16 -1.11 9.70
C CYS A 72 6.04 -0.32 11.02
N LEU A 73 7.04 -0.44 11.90
CA LEU A 73 7.05 0.29 13.18
C LEU A 73 7.13 1.80 13.01
N LYS A 74 7.89 2.27 12.01
CA LYS A 74 8.01 3.71 11.69
C LYS A 74 6.70 4.30 11.15
N GLU A 75 5.84 3.48 10.57
CA GLU A 75 4.54 3.90 10.01
C GLU A 75 3.41 3.95 11.06
N ILE A 76 3.54 3.24 12.19
CA ILE A 76 2.49 3.17 13.22
C ILE A 76 2.05 4.56 13.70
N PRO A 77 2.94 5.53 14.02
CA PRO A 77 2.51 6.85 14.47
C PRO A 77 1.60 7.56 13.45
N ALA A 78 1.90 7.42 12.16
CA ALA A 78 1.06 7.99 11.12
C ALA A 78 -0.33 7.32 11.04
N PHE A 79 -0.41 6.00 11.27
CA PHE A 79 -1.69 5.30 11.37
C PHE A 79 -2.50 5.74 12.60
N VAL A 80 -1.85 5.98 13.74
CA VAL A 80 -2.50 6.50 14.95
C VAL A 80 -3.08 7.89 14.68
N ASP A 81 -2.27 8.82 14.17
CA ASP A 81 -2.71 10.17 13.84
C ASP A 81 -3.85 10.17 12.81
N PHE A 82 -3.79 9.27 11.83
CA PHE A 82 -4.83 9.12 10.83
C PHE A 82 -6.14 8.58 11.44
N TYR A 83 -6.06 7.59 12.33
CA TYR A 83 -7.23 7.03 13.01
C TYR A 83 -7.89 8.05 13.92
N GLU A 84 -7.12 8.79 14.72
CA GLU A 84 -7.67 9.83 15.60
C GLU A 84 -8.54 10.85 14.84
N LYS A 85 -8.11 11.22 13.62
CA LYS A 85 -8.80 12.18 12.77
C LYS A 85 -9.97 11.60 11.97
N ASN A 86 -10.08 10.27 11.85
CA ASN A 86 -11.02 9.61 10.93
C ASN A 86 -11.74 8.39 11.53
N SER A 87 -11.73 8.23 12.86
CA SER A 87 -12.30 7.07 13.56
C SER A 87 -13.81 6.91 13.38
N ASP A 88 -14.50 7.99 12.98
CA ASP A 88 -15.90 8.01 12.58
C ASP A 88 -16.16 7.24 11.27
N ARG A 89 -15.20 7.27 10.33
CA ARG A 89 -15.33 6.70 8.97
C ARG A 89 -14.42 5.53 8.70
N VAL A 90 -13.38 5.33 9.50
CA VAL A 90 -12.33 4.33 9.27
C VAL A 90 -12.10 3.49 10.51
N GLU A 91 -11.88 2.20 10.31
CA GLU A 91 -11.40 1.26 11.31
C GLU A 91 -10.05 0.68 10.88
N ILE A 92 -9.09 0.58 11.79
CA ILE A 92 -7.76 0.04 11.50
C ILE A 92 -7.52 -1.20 12.35
N LEU A 93 -7.30 -2.35 11.70
CA LEU A 93 -6.96 -3.60 12.36
C LEU A 93 -5.48 -3.94 12.13
N GLY A 94 -4.68 -3.85 13.19
CA GLY A 94 -3.27 -4.24 13.19
C GLY A 94 -3.08 -5.73 13.45
N VAL A 95 -2.77 -6.52 12.41
CA VAL A 95 -2.53 -7.96 12.51
C VAL A 95 -1.05 -8.23 12.69
N LYS A 96 -0.66 -8.68 13.89
CA LYS A 96 0.72 -9.08 14.18
C LYS A 96 1.03 -10.41 13.50
N LEU A 97 2.05 -10.43 12.65
CA LEU A 97 2.54 -11.67 12.04
C LEU A 97 3.23 -12.52 13.11
N ARG A 98 2.72 -13.75 13.30
CA ARG A 98 3.38 -14.76 14.11
C ARG A 98 4.56 -15.32 13.32
N THR A 99 5.78 -15.21 13.84
CA THR A 99 6.91 -15.92 13.24
C THR A 99 6.76 -17.41 13.57
N SER A 100 6.53 -18.24 12.55
CA SER A 100 6.62 -19.69 12.67
C SER A 100 8.05 -20.10 12.36
N ARG A 101 8.96 -19.97 13.33
CA ARG A 101 10.21 -20.73 13.27
C ARG A 101 9.85 -22.21 13.42
N HIS A 102 10.20 -23.02 12.42
CA HIS A 102 10.38 -24.47 12.59
C HIS A 102 11.66 -24.69 13.40
#